data_AF-A0AAV7QTJ0-F1
#
_entry.id   AF-A0AAV7QTJ0-F1
#
_cell.length_a   1.000
_cell.length_b   1.000
_cell.length_c   1.000
_cell.angle_alpha   90.00
_cell.angle_beta   90.00
_cell.angle_gamma   90.00
#
_symmetry.space_group_name_H-M   'P 1'
#
loop_
_entity.id
_entity.type
_entity.pdbx_description
1 polymer ?
#
loop_
_entity_poly.entity_id
_entity_poly.type
_entity_poly.pdbx_seq_one_letter_code
_entity_poly.pdbx_strand_id
1 'polypeptide(L)'
;MMVQTATPCPTSSPTDSPVLEATERILQEIVSVGRRLEAMDLKITDLTITSSSIQADIAGFKETADALDQRLTAVEDQVAALPDQETELRSLRAKVTDLEDRSRRDNICFFHIPECKEGSDIKTFLQSLLPDLFGIEFSPPPEFQRAHRIGPPHKATSDKPRPIIACFLRHEQARQVLSEA
;
A
#
# COMPACT_ATOMS: atom_id res chain seq x y z
N MET A 1 -112.28 65.53 31.83
CA MET A 1 -111.07 65.95 31.10
C MET A 1 -110.10 64.78 31.19
N MET A 2 -109.89 64.01 30.10
CA MET A 2 -108.73 64.16 29.19
C MET A 2 -107.41 64.12 30.00
N VAL A 3 -106.50 63.15 29.85
CA VAL A 3 -105.85 62.69 28.61
C VAL A 3 -105.29 61.25 28.76
N GLN A 4 -105.33 60.53 27.64
CA GLN A 4 -104.75 59.23 27.26
C GLN A 4 -103.21 59.21 27.43
N THR A 5 -102.55 58.13 27.88
CA THR A 5 -101.79 57.24 26.98
C THR A 5 -101.36 55.91 27.63
N ALA A 6 -101.61 54.83 26.88
CA ALA A 6 -100.86 53.57 26.71
C ALA A 6 -100.41 52.71 27.93
N THR A 7 -101.16 51.64 28.18
CA THR A 7 -100.66 50.28 28.51
C THR A 7 -100.13 49.56 27.24
N PRO A 8 -99.57 48.35 27.32
CA PRO A 8 -98.37 47.88 28.03
C PRO A 8 -97.44 47.08 27.07
N CYS A 9 -96.25 46.64 27.47
CA CYS A 9 -95.84 45.26 27.15
C CYS A 9 -94.64 44.78 27.99
N PRO A 10 -94.77 43.64 28.67
CA PRO A 10 -93.64 42.89 29.17
C PRO A 10 -93.14 41.98 28.04
N THR A 11 -91.88 42.13 27.63
CA THR A 11 -91.19 41.10 26.85
C THR A 11 -90.00 40.60 27.65
N SER A 12 -90.32 39.78 28.63
CA SER A 12 -89.51 38.60 28.90
C SER A 12 -89.62 37.68 27.68
N SER A 13 -88.52 37.46 26.96
CA SER A 13 -88.35 36.24 26.16
C SER A 13 -86.98 35.63 26.47
N PRO A 14 -86.94 34.33 26.81
CA PRO A 14 -85.74 33.63 27.23
C PRO A 14 -84.84 33.38 26.00
N THR A 15 -83.60 33.84 26.06
CA THR A 15 -82.57 33.61 25.05
C THR A 15 -81.90 32.23 25.19
N ASP A 16 -82.59 31.25 25.76
CA ASP A 16 -82.10 29.86 25.85
C ASP A 16 -82.61 29.08 24.65
N SER A 17 -81.95 29.27 23.50
CA SER A 17 -82.17 28.43 22.32
C SER A 17 -81.05 27.39 22.22
N PRO A 18 -81.36 26.07 22.15
CA PRO A 18 -80.37 25.00 22.01
C PRO A 18 -79.49 25.14 20.76
N VAL A 19 -79.92 25.97 19.81
CA VAL A 19 -79.16 26.32 18.60
C VAL A 19 -77.92 27.16 18.92
N LEU A 20 -77.99 28.09 19.90
CA LEU A 20 -76.86 28.94 20.26
C LEU A 20 -75.73 28.12 20.93
N GLU A 21 -76.09 27.22 21.84
CA GLU A 21 -75.14 26.31 22.50
C GLU A 21 -74.48 25.35 21.51
N ALA A 22 -75.25 24.84 20.53
CA ALA A 22 -74.72 24.01 19.46
C ALA A 22 -73.72 24.78 18.57
N THR A 23 -74.00 26.06 18.27
CA THR A 23 -73.06 26.89 17.50
C THR A 23 -71.75 27.17 18.24
N GLU A 24 -71.80 27.39 19.56
CA GLU A 24 -70.59 27.60 20.37
C GLU A 24 -69.71 26.35 20.45
N ARG A 25 -70.33 25.16 20.60
CA ARG A 25 -69.60 23.88 20.54
C ARG A 25 -68.90 23.66 19.20
N ILE A 26 -69.58 23.95 18.09
CA ILE A 26 -68.99 23.85 16.75
C ILE A 26 -67.81 24.81 16.59
N LEU A 27 -67.93 26.05 17.07
CA LEU A 27 -66.82 27.02 17.02
C LEU A 27 -65.60 26.55 17.82
N GLN A 28 -65.81 25.95 19.00
CA GLN A 28 -64.73 25.37 19.79
C GLN A 28 -64.03 24.20 19.06
N GLU A 29 -64.80 23.33 18.39
CA GLU A 29 -64.23 22.25 17.58
C GLU A 29 -63.44 22.78 16.38
N ILE A 30 -63.94 23.81 15.67
CA ILE A 30 -63.22 24.46 14.56
C ILE A 30 -61.89 25.04 15.05
N VAL A 31 -61.87 25.72 16.20
CA VAL A 31 -60.63 26.25 16.79
C VAL A 31 -59.67 25.12 17.17
N SER A 32 -60.19 24.02 17.74
CA SER A 32 -59.38 22.84 18.08
C SER A 32 -58.76 22.19 16.84
N VAL A 33 -59.53 22.05 15.75
CA VAL A 33 -59.05 21.54 14.47
C VAL A 33 -58.00 22.49 13.87
N GLY A 34 -58.22 23.80 13.93
CA GLY A 34 -57.24 24.81 13.49
C GLY A 34 -55.88 24.66 14.17
N ARG A 35 -55.86 24.54 15.51
CA ARG A 35 -54.62 24.30 16.27
C ARG A 35 -53.93 23.00 15.88
N ARG A 36 -54.70 21.94 15.61
CA ARG A 36 -54.15 20.65 15.14
C ARG A 36 -53.55 20.76 13.74
N LEU A 37 -54.16 21.54 12.84
CA LEU A 37 -53.62 21.81 11.50
C LEU A 37 -52.30 22.56 11.59
N GLU A 38 -52.23 23.64 12.38
CA GLU A 38 -50.98 24.38 12.62
C GLU A 38 -49.86 23.47 13.17
N ALA A 39 -50.18 22.60 14.13
CA ALA A 39 -49.22 21.64 14.68
C ALA A 39 -48.77 20.58 13.65
N MET A 40 -49.65 20.18 12.72
CA MET A 40 -49.28 19.28 11.63
C MET A 40 -48.40 19.99 10.60
N ASP A 41 -48.68 21.25 10.27
CA ASP A 41 -47.86 22.04 9.35
C ASP A 41 -46.42 22.16 9.85
N LEU A 42 -46.22 22.44 11.14
CA LEU A 42 -44.89 22.45 11.76
C LEU A 42 -44.16 21.10 11.62
N LYS A 43 -44.86 19.99 11.86
CA LYS A 43 -44.27 18.65 11.67
C LYS A 43 -43.95 18.34 10.21
N ILE A 44 -44.78 18.79 9.27
CA ILE A 44 -44.52 18.64 7.83
C ILE A 44 -43.29 19.45 7.45
N THR A 45 -43.12 20.66 7.97
CA THR A 45 -41.90 21.45 7.73
C THR A 45 -40.66 20.75 8.28
N ASP A 46 -40.73 20.20 9.50
CA ASP A 46 -39.62 19.44 10.10
C ASP A 46 -39.27 18.19 9.28
N LEU A 47 -40.30 17.43 8.85
CA LEU A 47 -40.12 16.27 7.97
C LEU A 47 -39.50 16.66 6.63
N THR A 48 -39.88 17.81 6.08
CA THR A 48 -39.31 18.31 4.82
C THR A 48 -37.82 18.65 4.99
N ILE A 49 -37.44 19.25 6.12
CA ILE A 49 -36.04 19.57 6.44
C ILE A 49 -35.22 18.28 6.66
N THR A 50 -35.74 17.33 7.42
CA THR A 50 -35.04 16.05 7.64
C THR A 50 -34.90 15.25 6.35
N SER A 51 -35.92 15.26 5.48
CA SER A 51 -35.87 14.62 4.17
C SER A 51 -34.82 15.24 3.26
N SER A 52 -34.67 16.56 3.25
CA SER A 52 -33.64 17.22 2.42
C SER A 52 -32.24 16.95 2.95
N SER A 53 -32.05 16.89 4.27
CA SER A 53 -30.80 16.47 4.90
C SER A 53 -30.42 15.05 4.49
N ILE A 54 -31.35 14.09 4.57
CA ILE A 54 -31.11 12.70 4.17
C ILE A 54 -30.75 12.59 2.69
N GLN A 55 -31.40 13.38 1.83
CA GLN A 55 -31.06 13.42 0.40
C GLN A 55 -29.63 13.92 0.15
N ALA A 56 -29.18 14.92 0.91
CA ALA A 56 -27.80 15.41 0.84
C ALA A 56 -26.80 14.36 1.32
N ASP A 57 -27.09 13.67 2.43
CA ASP A 57 -26.23 12.60 2.96
C ASP A 57 -26.12 11.43 1.98
N ILE A 58 -27.23 11.02 1.36
CA ILE A 58 -27.24 9.97 0.33
C ILE A 58 -26.39 10.37 -0.88
N ALA A 59 -26.47 11.62 -1.33
CA ALA A 59 -25.64 12.11 -2.42
C ALA A 59 -24.15 12.06 -2.05
N GLY A 60 -23.80 12.46 -0.82
CA GLY A 60 -22.43 12.37 -0.31
C GLY A 60 -21.93 10.92 -0.23
N PHE A 61 -22.74 9.99 0.29
CA PHE A 61 -22.39 8.57 0.34
C PHE A 61 -22.25 7.92 -1.03
N LYS A 62 -22.97 8.42 -2.04
CA LYS A 62 -22.80 7.94 -3.41
C LYS A 62 -21.45 8.36 -4.00
N GLU A 63 -21.07 9.62 -3.83
CA GLU A 63 -19.76 10.13 -4.28
C GLU A 63 -18.60 9.42 -3.57
N THR A 64 -18.68 9.41 -2.24
CA THR A 64 -18.44 8.24 -1.39
C THR A 64 -17.97 6.95 -2.06
N ALA A 65 -18.98 6.15 -2.41
CA ALA A 65 -18.86 4.82 -2.96
C ALA A 65 -18.16 4.83 -4.32
N ASP A 66 -18.51 5.77 -5.21
CA ASP A 66 -17.91 5.87 -6.54
C ASP A 66 -16.39 6.09 -6.46
N ALA A 67 -15.93 6.91 -5.52
CA ALA A 67 -14.50 7.14 -5.29
C ALA A 67 -13.79 5.90 -4.71
N LEU A 68 -14.46 5.13 -3.87
CA LEU A 68 -13.93 3.87 -3.32
C LEU A 68 -13.84 2.79 -4.40
N ASP A 69 -14.85 2.66 -5.25
CA ASP A 69 -14.87 1.68 -6.35
C ASP A 69 -13.75 1.95 -7.36
N GLN A 70 -13.50 3.22 -7.69
CA GLN A 70 -12.35 3.60 -8.54
C GLN A 70 -11.01 3.22 -7.90
N ARG A 71 -10.85 3.48 -6.60
CA ARG A 71 -9.62 3.12 -5.87
C ARG A 71 -9.46 1.61 -5.75
N LEU A 72 -10.56 0.88 -5.54
CA LEU A 72 -10.56 -0.57 -5.45
C LEU A 72 -10.13 -1.18 -6.78
N THR A 73 -10.73 -0.75 -7.88
CA THR A 73 -10.36 -1.19 -9.25
C THR A 73 -8.86 -0.95 -9.51
N ALA A 74 -8.35 0.24 -9.16
CA ALA A 74 -6.93 0.54 -9.36
C ALA A 74 -6.00 -0.33 -8.50
N VAL A 75 -6.40 -0.69 -7.27
CA VAL A 75 -5.65 -1.61 -6.42
C VAL A 75 -5.73 -3.03 -6.95
N GLU A 76 -6.88 -3.48 -7.42
CA GLU A 76 -7.06 -4.80 -8.05
C GLU A 76 -6.18 -4.96 -9.28
N ASP A 77 -6.12 -3.94 -10.15
CA ASP A 77 -5.24 -3.93 -11.32
C ASP A 77 -3.75 -4.01 -10.93
N GLN A 78 -3.34 -3.26 -9.90
CA GLN A 78 -1.97 -3.32 -9.38
C GLN A 78 -1.64 -4.71 -8.81
N VAL A 79 -2.56 -5.29 -8.05
CA VAL A 79 -2.39 -6.63 -7.46
C VAL A 79 -2.35 -7.70 -8.55
N ALA A 80 -3.16 -7.57 -9.59
CA ALA A 80 -3.16 -8.46 -10.75
C ALA A 80 -1.84 -8.43 -11.54
N ALA A 81 -1.12 -7.30 -11.52
CA ALA A 81 0.18 -7.15 -12.18
C ALA A 81 1.38 -7.67 -11.35
N LEU A 82 1.22 -7.89 -10.04
CA LEU A 82 2.31 -8.35 -9.16
C LEU A 82 2.93 -9.70 -9.58
N PRO A 83 2.17 -10.73 -9.97
CA PRO A 83 2.73 -12.01 -10.38
C PRO A 83 3.67 -11.88 -11.57
N ASP A 84 3.26 -11.11 -12.60
CA ASP A 84 4.08 -10.88 -13.78
C ASP A 84 5.39 -10.18 -13.41
N GLN A 85 5.32 -9.12 -12.59
CA GLN A 85 6.51 -8.45 -12.06
C GLN A 85 7.41 -9.39 -11.25
N GLU A 86 6.84 -10.29 -10.44
CA GLU A 86 7.63 -11.28 -9.70
C GLU A 86 8.35 -12.25 -10.62
N THR A 87 7.69 -12.69 -11.70
CA THR A 87 8.32 -13.57 -12.70
C THR A 87 9.46 -12.87 -13.45
N GLU A 88 9.27 -11.60 -13.84
CA GLU A 88 10.30 -10.78 -14.47
C GLU A 88 11.50 -10.58 -13.54
N LEU A 89 11.25 -10.23 -12.28
CA LEU A 89 12.30 -10.08 -11.27
C LEU A 89 13.07 -11.39 -11.05
N ARG A 90 12.37 -12.53 -11.01
CA ARG A 90 13.00 -13.85 -10.87
C ARG A 90 13.88 -14.18 -12.07
N SER A 91 13.38 -13.92 -13.28
CA SER A 91 14.13 -14.09 -14.53
C SER A 91 15.38 -13.20 -14.56
N LEU A 92 15.22 -11.93 -14.18
CA LEU A 92 16.33 -10.98 -14.15
C LEU A 92 17.39 -11.37 -13.12
N ARG A 93 16.97 -11.81 -11.92
CA ARG A 93 17.89 -12.34 -10.90
C ARG A 93 18.66 -13.56 -11.41
N ALA A 94 17.98 -14.51 -12.04
CA ALA A 94 18.64 -15.69 -12.63
C ALA A 94 19.65 -15.28 -13.71
N LYS A 95 19.31 -14.30 -14.55
CA LYS A 95 20.22 -13.75 -15.57
C LYS A 95 21.42 -13.05 -14.95
N VAL A 96 21.24 -12.28 -13.88
CA VAL A 96 22.35 -11.64 -13.15
C VAL A 96 23.27 -12.69 -12.55
N THR A 97 22.73 -13.71 -11.89
CA THR A 97 23.52 -14.81 -11.32
C THR A 97 24.31 -15.54 -12.40
N ASP A 98 23.70 -15.90 -13.53
CA ASP A 98 24.41 -16.55 -14.66
C ASP A 98 25.53 -15.65 -15.23
N LEU A 99 25.30 -14.33 -15.34
CA LEU A 99 26.32 -13.39 -15.79
C LEU A 99 27.47 -13.26 -14.80
N GLU A 100 27.19 -13.19 -13.49
CA GLU A 100 28.20 -13.15 -12.45
C GLU A 100 29.02 -14.45 -12.42
N ASP A 101 28.37 -15.60 -12.50
CA ASP A 101 29.02 -16.91 -12.52
C ASP A 101 29.92 -17.05 -13.74
N ARG A 102 29.43 -16.70 -14.95
CA ARG A 102 30.25 -16.69 -16.17
C ARG A 102 31.43 -15.72 -16.08
N SER A 103 31.22 -14.55 -15.50
CA SER A 103 32.28 -13.54 -15.33
C SER A 103 33.34 -13.97 -14.31
N ARG A 104 33.00 -14.80 -13.33
CA ARG A 104 33.90 -15.24 -12.26
C ARG A 104 34.40 -16.67 -12.45
N ARG A 105 33.96 -17.38 -13.49
CA ARG A 105 34.25 -18.79 -13.74
C ARG A 105 35.75 -19.12 -13.81
N ASP A 106 36.54 -18.16 -14.28
CA ASP A 106 38.00 -18.32 -14.42
C ASP A 106 38.77 -17.78 -13.21
N ASN A 107 38.07 -17.28 -12.19
CA ASN A 107 38.67 -16.78 -10.95
C ASN A 107 38.76 -17.90 -9.92
N ILE A 108 39.98 -18.21 -9.45
CA ILE A 108 40.22 -19.10 -8.33
C ILE A 108 40.74 -18.31 -7.13
N CYS A 109 40.18 -18.61 -5.96
CA CYS A 109 40.60 -18.04 -4.69
C CYS A 109 41.46 -19.04 -3.91
N PHE A 110 42.72 -18.68 -3.67
CA PHE A 110 43.66 -19.45 -2.85
C PHE A 110 43.70 -18.90 -1.43
N PHE A 111 43.53 -19.78 -0.46
CA PHE A 111 43.54 -19.46 0.96
C PHE A 111 44.79 -19.99 1.65
N HIS A 112 45.15 -19.39 2.79
CA HIS A 112 46.24 -19.84 3.67
C HIS A 112 47.66 -19.79 3.07
N ILE A 113 47.88 -19.07 1.97
CA ILE A 113 49.21 -18.75 1.47
C ILE A 113 49.82 -17.66 2.38
N PRO A 114 50.95 -17.88 3.07
CA PRO A 114 51.56 -16.86 3.93
C PRO A 114 51.87 -15.57 3.16
N GLU A 115 51.71 -14.42 3.79
CA GLU A 115 52.07 -13.14 3.16
C GLU A 115 53.59 -13.07 2.94
N CYS A 116 54.01 -12.27 1.96
CA CYS A 116 55.41 -12.05 1.55
C CYS A 116 56.12 -13.26 0.92
N LYS A 117 55.55 -14.48 0.95
CA LYS A 117 56.11 -15.63 0.24
C LYS A 117 56.01 -15.53 -1.28
N GLU A 118 55.08 -14.72 -1.78
CA GLU A 118 54.89 -14.55 -3.23
C GLU A 118 56.00 -13.70 -3.88
N GLY A 119 56.77 -12.96 -3.08
CA GLY A 119 57.75 -12.00 -3.59
C GLY A 119 57.09 -10.82 -4.31
N SER A 120 57.73 -10.37 -5.40
CA SER A 120 57.28 -9.17 -6.14
C SER A 120 56.14 -9.44 -7.12
N ASP A 121 55.97 -10.67 -7.60
CA ASP A 121 54.98 -11.02 -8.61
C ASP A 121 54.25 -12.31 -8.25
N ILE A 122 52.96 -12.17 -7.97
CA ILE A 122 52.09 -13.27 -7.57
C ILE A 122 51.88 -14.26 -8.73
N LYS A 123 51.93 -13.79 -9.99
CA LYS A 123 51.69 -14.66 -11.14
C LYS A 123 52.79 -15.70 -11.29
N THR A 124 54.05 -15.27 -11.27
CA THR A 124 55.21 -16.17 -11.33
C THR A 124 55.28 -17.10 -10.12
N PHE A 125 54.94 -16.61 -8.93
CA PHE A 125 54.81 -17.45 -7.75
C PHE A 125 53.76 -18.57 -7.91
N LEU A 126 52.56 -18.25 -8.44
CA LEU A 126 51.52 -19.26 -8.69
C LEU A 126 51.93 -20.24 -9.81
N GLN A 127 52.69 -19.79 -10.80
CA GLN A 127 53.22 -20.66 -11.86
C GLN A 127 54.17 -21.74 -11.34
N SER A 128 54.97 -21.43 -10.32
CA SER A 128 55.81 -22.43 -9.65
C SER A 128 55.05 -23.24 -8.60
N LEU A 129 54.14 -22.60 -7.86
CA LEU A 129 53.42 -23.24 -6.75
C LEU A 129 52.46 -24.33 -7.22
N LEU A 130 51.70 -24.09 -8.30
CA LEU A 130 50.64 -25.01 -8.73
C LEU A 130 51.18 -26.38 -9.17
N PRO A 131 52.23 -26.48 -10.02
CA PRO A 131 52.85 -27.76 -10.35
C PRO A 131 53.37 -28.50 -9.12
N ASP A 132 54.04 -27.79 -8.21
CA ASP A 132 54.62 -28.37 -6.99
C ASP A 132 53.54 -28.88 -6.02
N LEU A 133 52.42 -28.15 -5.92
CA LEU A 133 51.33 -28.46 -5.00
C LEU A 133 50.51 -29.67 -5.45
N PHE A 134 50.18 -29.74 -6.74
CA PHE A 134 49.31 -30.79 -7.27
C PHE A 134 50.09 -31.95 -7.91
N GLY A 135 51.39 -31.79 -8.16
CA GLY A 135 52.19 -32.79 -8.87
C GLY A 135 51.83 -32.91 -10.35
N ILE A 136 51.34 -31.83 -10.95
CA ILE A 136 50.80 -31.80 -12.31
C ILE A 136 51.67 -30.91 -13.19
N GLU A 137 52.05 -31.42 -14.35
CA GLU A 137 52.70 -30.59 -15.38
C GLU A 137 51.65 -29.82 -16.17
N PHE A 138 51.70 -28.49 -16.08
CA PHE A 138 50.94 -27.60 -16.95
C PHE A 138 51.74 -27.33 -18.22
N SER A 139 51.26 -27.83 -19.36
CA SER A 139 51.84 -27.56 -20.68
C SER A 139 50.78 -26.95 -21.62
N PRO A 140 50.88 -25.66 -21.99
CA PRO A 140 51.83 -24.64 -21.49
C PRO A 140 51.60 -24.26 -20.01
N PRO A 141 52.55 -23.54 -19.38
CA PRO A 141 52.40 -23.05 -18.01
C PRO A 141 51.09 -22.29 -17.77
N PRO A 142 50.58 -22.25 -16.51
CA PRO A 142 49.35 -21.55 -16.23
C PRO A 142 49.54 -20.04 -16.47
N GLU A 143 48.67 -19.47 -17.30
CA GLU A 143 48.69 -18.05 -17.61
C GLU A 143 47.56 -17.35 -16.86
N PHE A 144 47.86 -16.18 -16.30
CA PHE A 144 46.92 -15.40 -15.51
C PHE A 144 46.69 -14.03 -16.13
N GLN A 145 45.42 -13.66 -16.32
CA GLN A 145 45.06 -12.30 -16.68
C GLN A 145 45.40 -11.36 -15.52
N ARG A 146 45.03 -11.73 -14.28
CA ARG A 146 45.27 -10.95 -13.07
C ARG A 146 45.47 -11.87 -11.88
N ALA A 147 46.37 -11.51 -10.95
CA ALA A 147 46.55 -12.22 -9.68
C ALA A 147 46.90 -11.19 -8.59
N HIS A 148 46.17 -11.20 -7.48
CA HIS A 148 46.35 -10.24 -6.38
C HIS A 148 45.68 -10.72 -5.09
N ARG A 149 46.10 -10.16 -3.95
CA ARG A 149 45.45 -10.37 -2.65
C ARG A 149 44.14 -9.59 -2.56
N ILE A 150 43.12 -10.19 -1.96
CA ILE A 150 41.82 -9.57 -1.70
C ILE A 150 41.84 -8.84 -0.35
N GLY A 151 41.34 -7.61 -0.32
CA GLY A 151 41.15 -6.84 0.91
C GLY A 151 42.29 -5.87 1.25
N PRO A 152 42.09 -5.01 2.25
CA PRO A 152 43.06 -3.99 2.64
C PRO A 152 44.37 -4.63 3.13
N PRO A 153 45.53 -3.97 2.96
CA PRO A 153 46.80 -4.48 3.47
C PRO A 153 46.75 -4.62 5.00
N HIS A 154 47.32 -5.72 5.51
CA HIS A 154 47.38 -5.95 6.95
C HIS A 154 48.27 -4.93 7.65
N LYS A 155 47.84 -4.51 8.83
CA LYS A 155 48.60 -3.58 9.69
C LYS A 155 49.52 -4.34 10.65
N ALA A 156 49.22 -5.60 10.97
CA ALA A 156 49.95 -6.42 11.92
C ALA A 156 50.29 -7.79 11.32
N THR A 157 51.39 -8.38 11.78
CA THR A 157 51.95 -9.66 11.29
C THR A 157 51.17 -10.90 11.76
N SER A 158 50.21 -10.73 12.68
CA SER A 158 49.46 -11.82 13.33
C SER A 158 48.08 -12.09 12.70
N ASP A 159 47.69 -11.32 11.68
CA ASP A 159 46.38 -11.50 11.05
C ASP A 159 46.38 -12.68 10.05
N LYS A 160 45.22 -13.31 9.86
CA LYS A 160 45.04 -14.41 8.91
C LYS A 160 45.49 -13.98 7.49
N PRO A 161 46.31 -14.76 6.76
CA PRO A 161 46.78 -14.35 5.44
C PRO A 161 45.62 -14.06 4.49
N ARG A 162 45.69 -12.94 3.75
CA ARG A 162 44.62 -12.52 2.83
C ARG A 162 44.45 -13.52 1.68
N PRO A 163 43.25 -13.83 1.19
CA PRO A 163 43.10 -14.72 0.04
C PRO A 163 43.76 -14.11 -1.20
N ILE A 164 44.36 -14.96 -2.05
CA ILE A 164 44.78 -14.55 -3.41
C ILE A 164 43.66 -14.90 -4.36
N ILE A 165 43.21 -13.96 -5.19
CA ILE A 165 42.36 -14.25 -6.34
C ILE A 165 43.16 -14.15 -7.63
N ALA A 166 43.15 -15.22 -8.41
CA ALA A 166 43.78 -15.28 -9.72
C ALA A 166 42.76 -15.60 -10.80
N CYS A 167 42.71 -14.77 -11.83
CA CYS A 167 41.93 -14.99 -13.05
C CYS A 167 42.82 -15.72 -14.06
N PHE A 168 42.49 -16.95 -14.39
CA PHE A 168 43.19 -17.73 -15.42
C PHE A 168 42.83 -17.19 -16.80
N LEU A 169 43.82 -17.18 -17.70
CA LEU A 169 43.58 -16.80 -19.09
C LEU A 169 42.90 -17.95 -19.87
N ARG A 170 43.18 -19.20 -19.48
CA ARG A 170 42.60 -20.41 -20.05
C ARG A 170 41.69 -21.08 -19.04
N HIS A 171 40.38 -21.08 -19.32
CA HIS A 171 39.36 -21.72 -18.49
C HIS A 171 39.67 -23.22 -18.19
N GLU A 172 40.27 -23.95 -19.13
CA GLU A 172 40.64 -25.35 -18.96
C GLU A 172 41.63 -25.55 -17.80
N GLN A 173 42.58 -24.63 -17.64
CA GLN A 173 43.56 -24.67 -16.55
C GLN A 173 42.90 -24.37 -15.20
N ALA A 174 41.96 -23.42 -15.14
CA ALA A 174 41.17 -23.18 -13.94
C ALA A 174 40.38 -24.42 -13.53
N ARG A 175 39.71 -25.08 -14.49
CA ARG A 175 39.00 -26.33 -14.23
C ARG A 175 39.90 -27.44 -13.76
N GLN A 176 41.08 -27.60 -14.35
CA GLN A 176 42.05 -28.61 -13.96
C GLN A 176 42.52 -28.40 -12.52
N VAL A 177 42.83 -27.15 -12.14
CA VAL A 177 43.19 -26.84 -10.74
C VAL A 177 42.04 -27.18 -9.78
N LEU A 178 40.79 -26.87 -10.16
CA LEU A 178 39.63 -27.19 -9.32
C LEU A 178 39.27 -28.67 -9.25
N SER A 179 39.64 -29.48 -10.25
CA SER A 179 39.42 -30.93 -10.21
C SER A 179 40.42 -31.68 -9.35
N GLU A 180 41.57 -31.06 -9.07
CA GLU A 180 42.71 -31.67 -8.38
C GLU A 180 42.82 -31.18 -6.92
N ALA A 181 41.98 -30.22 -6.54
CA ALA A 181 41.86 -29.64 -5.20
C ALA A 181 40.80 -30.38 -4.35
#